data_AF-A0A1U9JKR8-F1
#
_entry.id   AF-A0A1U9JKR8-F1
#
_cell.length_a   1.000
_cell.length_b   1.000
_cell.length_c   1.000
_cell.angle_alpha   90.00
_cell.angle_beta   90.00
_cell.angle_gamma   90.00
#
_symmetry.space_group_name_H-M   'P 1'
#
loop_
_entity.id
_entity.type
_entity.pdbx_description
1 polymer ?
#
loop_
_entity_poly.entity_id
_entity_poly.type
_entity_poly.pdbx_seq_one_letter_code
_entity_poly.pdbx_strand_id
1 'polypeptide(L)'
;MLFTHLTHAMTALADVLAQNQRRLVDAQLDVYRQWVEACRPLQTPPTPNPANDGPLDGPLQATQSLLIAQVQAGNDLMMLSERLVSSLNRDLVKQLNQAPMTRPSRDALESAVAVGGCAYESMSKATRQVNQFACTNLSAASLRAVKHARQHLGARHH
;
A
#
# COMPACT_ATOMS: atom_id res chain seq x y z
N MET A 1 13.59 -25.18 -15.41
CA MET A 1 12.22 -24.71 -15.12
C MET A 1 12.14 -23.99 -13.77
N LEU A 2 12.52 -24.61 -12.64
CA LEU A 2 12.40 -23.97 -11.32
C LEU A 2 13.33 -22.74 -11.13
N PHE A 3 14.56 -22.84 -11.64
CA PHE A 3 15.54 -21.75 -11.61
C PHE A 3 15.08 -20.51 -12.40
N THR A 4 14.48 -20.68 -13.58
CA THR A 4 13.99 -19.58 -14.42
C THR A 4 12.79 -18.86 -13.80
N HIS A 5 11.88 -19.58 -13.12
CA HIS A 5 10.77 -18.95 -12.40
C HIS A 5 11.25 -18.15 -11.20
N LEU A 6 12.23 -18.68 -10.46
CA LEU A 6 12.83 -17.96 -9.34
C LEU A 6 13.52 -16.67 -9.81
N THR A 7 14.30 -16.71 -10.90
CA THR A 7 14.95 -15.51 -11.44
C THR A 7 13.93 -14.47 -11.88
N HIS A 8 12.85 -14.89 -12.57
CA HIS A 8 11.80 -13.96 -13.00
C HIS A 8 11.05 -13.35 -11.80
N ALA A 9 10.75 -14.16 -10.78
CA ALA A 9 10.13 -13.70 -9.55
C ALA A 9 11.01 -12.68 -8.80
N MET A 10 12.30 -12.97 -8.67
CA MET A 10 13.26 -12.08 -8.03
C MET A 10 13.42 -10.76 -8.78
N THR A 11 13.38 -10.79 -10.12
CA THR A 11 13.45 -9.59 -10.96
C THR A 11 12.19 -8.74 -10.75
N ALA A 12 11.00 -9.34 -10.86
CA ALA A 12 9.75 -8.64 -10.63
C ALA A 12 9.63 -8.07 -9.21
N LEU A 13 10.16 -8.78 -8.21
CA LEU A 13 10.23 -8.29 -6.83
C LEU A 13 11.16 -7.07 -6.73
N ALA A 14 12.36 -7.14 -7.31
CA ALA A 14 13.30 -6.02 -7.32
C ALA A 14 12.69 -4.78 -7.99
N ASP A 15 11.98 -4.95 -9.10
CA ASP A 15 11.32 -3.86 -9.82
C ASP A 15 10.23 -3.20 -8.97
N VAL A 16 9.35 -4.01 -8.36
CA VAL A 16 8.29 -3.51 -7.47
C VAL A 16 8.88 -2.81 -6.24
N LEU A 17 9.92 -3.37 -5.63
CA LEU A 17 10.60 -2.75 -4.50
C LEU A 17 11.26 -1.42 -4.89
N ALA A 18 11.96 -1.36 -6.02
CA ALA A 18 12.61 -0.14 -6.49
C ALA A 18 11.60 0.97 -6.77
N GLN A 19 10.48 0.64 -7.44
CA GLN A 19 9.39 1.58 -7.70
C GLN A 19 8.76 2.09 -6.39
N ASN A 20 8.47 1.17 -5.47
CA ASN A 20 7.89 1.51 -4.17
C ASN A 20 8.82 2.36 -3.31
N GLN A 21 10.10 2.02 -3.26
CA GLN A 21 11.11 2.78 -2.53
C GLN A 21 11.20 4.20 -3.06
N ARG A 22 11.24 4.37 -4.39
CA ARG A 22 11.28 5.71 -5.01
C ARG A 22 10.05 6.52 -4.63
N ARG A 23 8.85 5.97 -4.80
CA ARG A 23 7.58 6.62 -4.43
C ARG A 23 7.55 7.02 -2.94
N LEU A 24 8.06 6.16 -2.06
CA LEU A 24 8.10 6.42 -0.63
C LEU A 24 9.10 7.53 -0.27
N VAL A 25 10.29 7.51 -0.86
CA VAL A 25 11.29 8.56 -0.64
C VAL A 25 10.77 9.91 -1.14
N ASP A 26 10.15 9.94 -2.32
CA ASP A 26 9.55 11.17 -2.87
C ASP A 26 8.45 11.72 -1.95
N ALA A 27 7.58 10.86 -1.43
CA ALA A 27 6.53 11.25 -0.48
C ALA A 27 7.09 11.73 0.88
N GLN A 28 8.13 11.06 1.40
CA GLN A 28 8.81 11.50 2.63
C GLN A 28 9.44 12.88 2.45
N LEU A 29 10.10 13.10 1.33
CA LEU A 29 10.74 14.37 1.01
C LEU A 29 9.72 15.50 0.85
N ASP A 30 8.55 15.21 0.27
CA ASP A 30 7.43 16.17 0.23
C ASP A 30 6.93 16.52 1.64
N VAL A 31 6.74 15.53 2.52
CA VAL A 31 6.40 15.77 3.93
C VAL A 31 7.39 16.72 4.59
N TYR A 32 8.69 16.46 4.48
CA TYR A 32 9.71 17.34 5.06
C TYR A 32 9.66 18.75 4.49
N ARG A 33 9.50 18.91 3.17
CA ARG A 33 9.38 20.23 2.53
C ARG A 33 8.19 21.00 3.07
N GLN A 34 7.02 20.36 3.16
CA GLN A 34 5.81 20.99 3.66
C GLN A 34 5.97 21.41 5.13
N TRP A 35 6.53 20.55 5.99
CA TRP A 35 6.79 20.89 7.39
C TRP A 35 7.79 22.03 7.55
N VAL A 36 8.85 22.07 6.74
CA VAL A 36 9.82 23.18 6.75
C VAL A 36 9.15 24.49 6.33
N GLU A 37 8.29 24.45 5.32
CA GLU A 37 7.54 25.64 4.88
C GLU A 37 6.56 26.13 5.96
N ALA A 38 5.86 25.21 6.62
CA ALA A 38 4.93 25.54 7.70
C ALA A 38 5.62 26.16 8.94
N CYS A 39 6.87 25.80 9.19
CA CYS A 39 7.69 26.35 10.26
C CYS A 39 8.42 27.65 9.87
N ARG A 40 8.39 28.05 8.59
CA ARG A 40 9.04 29.28 8.15
C ARG A 40 8.30 30.49 8.74
N PRO A 41 9.00 31.45 9.36
CA PRO A 41 8.36 32.64 9.91
C PRO A 41 7.68 33.45 8.80
N LEU A 42 6.41 33.83 9.00
CA LEU A 42 5.68 34.70 8.07
C LEU A 42 6.41 36.05 7.98
N GLN A 43 6.97 36.34 6.80
CA GLN A 43 7.65 37.62 6.53
C GLN A 43 6.67 38.79 6.32
N THR A 44 5.37 38.52 6.19
CA THR A 44 4.32 39.52 5.97
C THR A 44 3.13 39.29 6.90
N PRO A 45 2.57 40.34 7.53
CA PRO A 45 1.39 40.20 8.38
C PRO A 45 0.21 39.70 7.53
N PRO A 46 -0.47 38.62 7.95
CA PRO A 46 -1.56 38.06 7.15
C PRO A 46 -2.76 39.02 7.17
N THR A 47 -3.18 39.49 6.01
CA THR A 47 -4.55 39.97 5.83
C THR A 47 -5.50 38.83 6.19
N PRO A 48 -6.51 39.05 7.06
CA PRO A 48 -7.38 37.99 7.54
C PRO A 48 -8.30 37.54 6.41
N ASN A 49 -7.84 36.54 5.65
CA ASN A 49 -8.67 35.87 4.66
C ASN A 49 -9.24 34.60 5.31
N PRO A 50 -10.56 34.51 5.56
CA PRO A 50 -11.19 33.35 6.20
C PRO A 50 -11.11 32.06 5.35
N ALA A 51 -10.61 32.15 4.12
CA ALA A 51 -10.37 31.05 3.20
C ALA A 51 -8.90 30.55 3.20
N ASN A 52 -8.01 31.14 4.02
CA ASN A 52 -6.62 30.72 4.03
C ASN A 52 -6.50 29.41 4.82
N ASP A 53 -6.37 28.30 4.10
CA ASP A 53 -5.94 27.00 4.63
C ASP A 53 -4.77 27.25 5.59
N GLY A 54 -4.89 26.71 6.81
CA GLY A 54 -3.90 26.99 7.85
C GLY A 54 -2.52 26.53 7.39
N PRO A 55 -1.42 27.14 7.87
CA PRO A 55 -0.05 26.77 7.49
C PRO A 55 0.29 25.28 7.71
N LEU A 56 -0.54 24.58 8.49
CA LEU A 56 -0.41 23.17 8.82
C LEU A 56 -1.21 22.22 7.91
N ASP A 57 -2.07 22.71 6.99
CA ASP A 57 -2.89 21.83 6.14
C ASP A 57 -2.06 21.10 5.05
N GLY A 58 -1.09 21.79 4.45
CA GLY A 58 -0.12 21.18 3.52
C GLY A 58 0.68 20.03 4.13
N PRO A 59 1.35 20.22 5.28
CA PRO A 59 2.08 19.13 5.97
C PRO A 59 1.22 17.93 6.34
N LEU A 60 -0.03 18.18 6.77
CA LEU A 60 -0.96 17.11 7.13
C LEU A 60 -1.41 16.30 5.91
N GLN A 61 -1.69 16.98 4.79
CA GLN A 61 -2.02 16.32 3.54
C GLN A 61 -0.85 15.51 2.99
N ALA A 62 0.38 16.04 3.05
CA ALA A 62 1.58 15.29 2.66
C ALA A 62 1.79 14.05 3.54
N THR A 63 1.55 14.18 4.85
CA THR A 63 1.65 13.04 5.79
C THR A 63 0.60 11.97 5.49
N GLN A 64 -0.62 12.36 5.13
CA GLN A 64 -1.64 11.45 4.63
C GLN A 64 -1.19 10.75 3.33
N SER A 65 -0.65 11.49 2.35
CA SER A 65 -0.14 10.93 1.11
C SER A 65 0.97 9.90 1.35
N LEU A 66 1.87 10.16 2.30
CA LEU A 66 2.90 9.20 2.70
C LEU A 66 2.29 7.90 3.27
N LEU A 67 1.30 7.99 4.16
CA LEU A 67 0.62 6.83 4.72
C LEU A 67 -0.07 6.00 3.62
N ILE A 68 -0.73 6.67 2.67
CA ILE A 68 -1.35 6.01 1.51
C ILE A 68 -0.29 5.31 0.66
N ALA A 69 0.84 5.95 0.37
CA ALA A 69 1.92 5.37 -0.41
C ALA A 69 2.50 4.11 0.24
N GLN A 70 2.60 4.07 1.58
CA GLN A 70 3.04 2.88 2.33
C GLN A 70 2.07 1.72 2.17
N VAL A 71 0.77 1.98 2.30
CA VAL A 71 -0.26 0.95 2.15
C VAL A 71 -0.32 0.44 0.71
N GLN A 72 -0.21 1.34 -0.27
CA GLN A 72 -0.12 0.96 -1.69
C GLN A 72 1.09 0.05 -1.95
N ALA A 73 2.26 0.37 -1.40
CA ALA A 73 3.45 -0.47 -1.56
C ALA A 73 3.24 -1.90 -1.02
N GLY A 74 2.59 -2.04 0.14
CA GLY A 74 2.22 -3.36 0.68
C GLY A 74 1.22 -4.11 -0.21
N ASN A 75 0.23 -3.40 -0.75
CA ASN A 75 -0.76 -3.97 -1.65
C ASN A 75 -0.14 -4.41 -3.00
N ASP A 76 0.85 -3.69 -3.51
CA ASP A 76 1.58 -4.03 -4.74
C ASP A 76 2.38 -5.33 -4.57
N LEU A 77 3.01 -5.51 -3.40
CA LEU A 77 3.70 -6.76 -3.06
C LEU A 77 2.74 -7.95 -2.95
N MET A 78 1.55 -7.75 -2.37
CA MET A 78 0.50 -8.78 -2.33
C MET A 78 -0.02 -9.16 -3.72
N MET A 79 -0.11 -8.20 -4.64
CA MET A 79 -0.50 -8.48 -6.03
C MET A 79 0.60 -9.25 -6.77
N LEU A 80 1.87 -8.92 -6.52
CA LEU A 80 2.99 -9.68 -7.06
C LEU A 80 2.97 -11.12 -6.54
N SER A 81 2.76 -11.32 -5.24
CA SER A 81 2.72 -12.66 -4.65
C SER A 81 1.57 -13.52 -5.20
N GLU A 82 0.40 -12.94 -5.46
CA GLU A 82 -0.71 -13.60 -6.18
C GLU A 82 -0.27 -14.12 -7.55
N ARG A 83 0.40 -13.29 -8.35
CA ARG A 83 0.87 -13.66 -9.69
C ARG A 83 1.89 -14.79 -9.62
N LEU A 84 2.77 -14.76 -8.62
CA LEU A 84 3.78 -15.81 -8.40
C LEU A 84 3.13 -17.13 -7.98
N VAL A 85 2.25 -17.12 -6.99
CA VAL A 85 1.51 -18.32 -6.56
C VAL A 85 0.69 -18.89 -7.71
N SER A 86 0.01 -18.04 -8.47
CA SER A 86 -0.73 -18.46 -9.67
C SER A 86 0.18 -19.13 -10.71
N SER A 87 1.36 -18.57 -10.99
CA SER A 87 2.31 -19.18 -11.91
C SER A 87 2.80 -20.54 -11.40
N LEU A 88 3.23 -20.61 -10.14
CA LEU A 88 3.71 -21.85 -9.53
C LEU A 88 2.63 -22.94 -9.54
N ASN A 89 1.38 -22.58 -9.23
CA ASN A 89 0.26 -23.51 -9.28
C ASN A 89 0.04 -24.06 -10.69
N ARG A 90 0.05 -23.21 -11.73
CA ARG A 90 -0.07 -23.68 -13.13
C ARG A 90 1.07 -24.61 -13.52
N ASP A 91 2.30 -24.29 -13.13
CA ASP A 91 3.46 -25.08 -13.51
C ASP A 91 3.49 -26.42 -12.77
N LEU A 92 3.05 -26.45 -11.50
CA LEU A 92 2.87 -27.67 -10.72
C LEU A 92 1.80 -28.56 -11.35
N VAL A 93 0.65 -28.02 -11.77
CA VAL A 93 -0.39 -28.76 -12.50
C VAL A 93 0.13 -29.31 -13.83
N LYS A 94 0.92 -28.53 -14.59
CA LYS A 94 1.55 -29.03 -15.82
C LYS A 94 2.51 -30.20 -15.57
N GLN A 95 3.29 -30.13 -14.50
CA GLN A 95 4.20 -31.22 -14.12
C GLN A 95 3.44 -32.46 -13.65
N LEU A 96 2.37 -32.29 -12.89
CA LEU A 96 1.47 -33.38 -12.50
C LEU A 96 0.89 -34.11 -13.71
N ASN A 97 0.49 -33.36 -14.74
CA ASN A 97 -0.04 -33.94 -15.98
C ASN A 97 0.97 -34.81 -16.74
N GLN A 98 2.28 -34.58 -16.52
CA GLN A 98 3.38 -35.30 -17.18
C GLN A 98 3.94 -36.43 -16.31
N ALA A 99 3.67 -36.44 -15.00
CA ALA A 99 4.20 -37.42 -14.07
C ALA A 99 3.44 -38.75 -14.14
N PRO A 100 4.13 -39.91 -14.03
CA PRO A 100 3.49 -41.22 -13.93
C PRO A 100 2.91 -41.43 -12.52
N MET A 101 1.92 -40.63 -12.14
CA MET A 101 1.20 -40.73 -10.87
C MET A 101 -0.09 -41.56 -11.00
N THR A 102 -0.52 -42.19 -9.91
CA THR A 102 -1.84 -42.84 -9.85
C THR A 102 -2.95 -41.77 -9.85
N ARG A 103 -4.11 -42.07 -10.48
CA ARG A 103 -5.23 -41.12 -10.59
C ARG A 103 -5.67 -40.48 -9.24
N PRO A 104 -5.84 -41.22 -8.13
CA PRO A 104 -6.36 -40.64 -6.89
C PRO A 104 -5.42 -39.62 -6.24
N SER A 105 -4.10 -39.85 -6.29
CA SER A 105 -3.12 -38.92 -5.71
C SER A 105 -2.97 -37.66 -6.55
N ARG A 106 -3.08 -37.80 -7.88
CA ARG A 106 -3.11 -36.67 -8.80
C ARG A 106 -4.34 -35.79 -8.59
N ASP A 107 -5.54 -36.38 -8.54
CA ASP A 107 -6.79 -35.65 -8.34
C ASP A 107 -6.79 -34.88 -7.01
N ALA A 108 -6.24 -35.49 -5.95
CA ALA A 108 -6.06 -34.84 -4.66
C ALA A 108 -5.11 -33.63 -4.72
N LEU A 109 -3.99 -33.75 -5.44
CA LEU A 109 -3.02 -32.65 -5.56
C LEU A 109 -3.54 -31.52 -6.45
N GLU A 110 -4.22 -31.83 -7.56
CA GLU A 110 -4.88 -30.84 -8.40
C GLU A 110 -5.96 -30.07 -7.63
N SER A 111 -6.78 -30.78 -6.84
CA SER A 111 -7.79 -30.17 -5.97
C SER A 111 -7.17 -29.28 -4.89
N ALA A 112 -6.11 -29.74 -4.23
CA ALA A 112 -5.39 -28.95 -3.22
C ALA A 112 -4.80 -27.66 -3.81
N VAL A 113 -4.22 -27.73 -5.01
CA VAL A 113 -3.67 -26.55 -5.71
C VAL A 113 -4.78 -25.58 -6.12
N ALA A 114 -5.92 -26.08 -6.61
CA ALA A 114 -7.06 -25.26 -6.99
C ALA A 114 -7.67 -24.55 -5.76
N VAL A 115 -7.99 -25.29 -4.71
CA VAL A 115 -8.57 -24.74 -3.47
C VAL A 115 -7.60 -23.78 -2.78
N GLY A 116 -6.33 -24.17 -2.66
CA GLY A 116 -5.29 -23.33 -2.07
C GLY A 116 -5.06 -22.04 -2.84
N GLY A 117 -5.05 -22.10 -4.18
CA GLY A 117 -4.96 -20.92 -5.04
C GLY A 117 -6.12 -19.96 -4.85
N CYS A 118 -7.36 -20.47 -4.89
CA CYS A 118 -8.57 -19.66 -4.68
C CYS A 118 -8.62 -19.04 -3.28
N ALA A 119 -8.25 -19.81 -2.25
CA ALA A 119 -8.21 -19.32 -0.87
C ALA A 119 -7.17 -18.21 -0.71
N TYR A 120 -5.97 -18.39 -1.27
CA TYR A 120 -4.90 -17.40 -1.22
C TYR A 120 -5.29 -16.11 -1.94
N GLU A 121 -5.83 -16.21 -3.16
CA GLU A 121 -6.29 -15.04 -3.92
C GLU A 121 -7.40 -14.29 -3.19
N SER A 122 -8.36 -15.01 -2.62
CA SER A 122 -9.46 -14.42 -1.85
C SER A 122 -8.95 -13.68 -0.61
N MET A 123 -8.03 -14.32 0.14
CA MET A 123 -7.42 -13.71 1.31
C MET A 123 -6.59 -12.48 0.94
N SER A 124 -5.77 -12.57 -0.11
CA SER A 124 -4.93 -11.45 -0.56
C SER A 124 -5.78 -10.26 -1.01
N LYS A 125 -6.88 -10.49 -1.75
CA LYS A 125 -7.87 -9.44 -2.08
C LYS A 125 -8.52 -8.84 -0.85
N ALA A 126 -8.97 -9.67 0.10
CA ALA A 126 -9.59 -9.21 1.34
C ALA A 126 -8.61 -8.35 2.16
N THR A 127 -7.36 -8.78 2.29
CA THR A 127 -6.33 -8.01 3.00
C THR A 127 -6.07 -6.66 2.34
N ARG A 128 -5.97 -6.60 1.00
CA ARG A 128 -5.84 -5.31 0.29
C ARG A 128 -7.01 -4.37 0.55
N GLN A 129 -8.24 -4.89 0.57
CA GLN A 129 -9.45 -4.10 0.86
C GLN A 129 -9.44 -3.57 2.30
N VAL A 130 -9.10 -4.42 3.27
CA VAL A 130 -8.99 -4.04 4.68
C VAL A 130 -7.91 -2.98 4.86
N ASN A 131 -6.73 -3.16 4.25
CA ASN A 131 -5.66 -2.18 4.29
C ASN A 131 -6.09 -0.84 3.70
N GLN A 132 -6.74 -0.85 2.54
CA GLN A 132 -7.23 0.37 1.88
C GLN A 132 -8.27 1.10 2.72
N PHE A 133 -9.22 0.35 3.29
CA PHE A 133 -10.27 0.88 4.16
C PHE A 133 -9.67 1.48 5.44
N ALA A 134 -8.80 0.75 6.12
CA ALA A 134 -8.13 1.21 7.33
C ALA A 134 -7.31 2.48 7.06
N CYS A 135 -6.53 2.50 5.98
CA CYS A 135 -5.74 3.65 5.56
C CYS A 135 -6.59 4.89 5.29
N THR A 136 -7.68 4.72 4.53
CA THR A 136 -8.57 5.83 4.16
C THR A 136 -9.27 6.40 5.38
N ASN A 137 -9.80 5.55 6.24
CA ASN A 137 -10.51 5.99 7.44
C ASN A 137 -9.59 6.60 8.48
N LEU A 138 -8.44 5.97 8.75
CA LEU A 138 -7.47 6.47 9.71
C LEU A 138 -6.96 7.84 9.25
N SER A 139 -6.53 7.95 7.99
CA SER A 139 -6.04 9.24 7.48
C SER A 139 -7.10 10.34 7.50
N ALA A 140 -8.34 10.05 7.11
CA ALA A 140 -9.44 11.00 7.19
C ALA A 140 -9.78 11.38 8.64
N ALA A 141 -9.78 10.41 9.57
CA ALA A 141 -10.03 10.64 10.99
C ALA A 141 -8.93 11.52 11.60
N SER A 142 -7.66 11.27 11.29
CA SER A 142 -6.54 12.09 11.74
C SER A 142 -6.67 13.53 11.25
N LEU A 143 -7.04 13.75 9.97
CA LEU A 143 -7.26 15.10 9.44
C LEU A 143 -8.43 15.82 10.14
N ARG A 144 -9.54 15.12 10.35
CA ARG A 144 -10.70 15.68 11.07
C ARG A 144 -10.35 16.01 12.52
N ALA A 145 -9.62 15.13 13.21
CA ALA A 145 -9.18 15.35 14.58
C ALA A 145 -8.31 16.61 14.71
N VAL A 146 -7.39 16.84 13.76
CA VAL A 146 -6.58 18.06 13.75
C VAL A 146 -7.43 19.30 13.49
N LYS A 147 -8.35 19.26 12.51
CA LYS A 147 -9.28 20.37 12.25
C LYS A 147 -10.11 20.71 13.49
N HIS A 148 -10.64 19.69 14.18
CA HIS A 148 -11.42 19.85 15.40
C HIS A 148 -10.58 20.40 16.56
N ALA A 149 -9.35 19.91 16.74
CA ALA A 149 -8.42 20.43 17.74
C ALA A 149 -8.10 21.91 17.52
N ARG A 150 -7.89 22.34 16.26
CA ARG A 150 -7.67 23.75 15.93
C ARG A 150 -8.88 24.62 16.27
N GLN A 151 -10.10 24.17 15.97
CA GLN A 151 -11.32 24.90 16.34
C GLN A 151 -11.42 25.11 17.85
N HIS A 152 -11.11 24.08 18.65
CA HIS A 152 -11.09 24.19 20.11
C HIS A 152 -9.98 25.11 20.64
N LEU A 153 -8.80 25.09 20.04
CA LEU A 153 -7.69 25.97 20.44
C LEU A 153 -7.98 27.43 20.08
N GLY A 154 -8.53 27.69 18.89
CA GLY A 154 -8.95 29.03 18.49
C GLY A 154 -10.07 29.59 19.37
N ALA A 155 -11.03 28.75 19.80
CA ALA A 155 -12.10 29.15 20.70
C ALA A 155 -11.66 29.43 22.15
N ARG A 156 -10.47 28.97 22.57
CA ARG A 156 -9.91 29.26 23.91
C ARG A 156 -9.13 30.58 23.99
N HIS A 157 -8.81 31.18 22.84
CA HIS A 157 -8.04 32.43 22.74
C HIS A 157 -8.91 33.66 22.41
N HIS A 158 -10.24 33.52 22.46
CA HIS A 158 -11.23 34.60 22.48
C HIS A 158 -11.90 34.65 23.85
#